data_AF-Q1ATW5-F1
#
_entry.id   AF-Q1ATW5-F1
#
_cell.length_a   1.000
_cell.length_b   1.000
_cell.length_c   1.000
_cell.angle_alpha   90.00
_cell.angle_beta   90.00
_cell.angle_gamma   90.00
#
_symmetry.space_group_name_H-M   'P 1'
#
loop_
_entity.id
_entity.type
_entity.pdbx_description
1 polymer ?
#
loop_
_entity_poly.entity_id
_entity_poly.type
_entity_poly.pdbx_seq_one_letter_code
_entity_poly.pdbx_strand_id
1 'polypeptide(L)'
;MAASRFEVHHRVPRCLLGFFDRAALSGLGGAGLQAWFEWEEEALRYGVDPGISREDLVGLIDSSAVTVPASEHRAGHTQAGDFARWGRQGGLATLALYGRGWFALLARRRWKRITAAQLEEAFATIASGRPR
;
A
#
# COMPACT_ATOMS: atom_id res chain seq x y z
N MET A 1 0.58 -24.02 -22.21
CA MET A 1 0.28 -22.60 -21.91
C MET A 1 0.61 -22.34 -20.46
N ALA A 2 1.52 -21.41 -20.16
CA ALA A 2 1.69 -20.96 -18.78
C ALA A 2 0.39 -20.24 -18.36
N ALA A 3 -0.25 -20.69 -17.28
CA ALA A 3 -1.44 -20.03 -16.77
C ALA A 3 -1.14 -18.55 -16.54
N SER A 4 -1.93 -17.68 -17.17
CA SER A 4 -1.90 -16.25 -16.90
C SER A 4 -2.10 -16.07 -15.41
N ARG A 5 -1.06 -15.57 -14.72
CA ARG A 5 -1.16 -15.36 -13.28
C ARG A 5 -1.96 -14.09 -13.06
N PHE A 6 -2.97 -14.19 -12.21
CA PHE A 6 -3.77 -13.06 -11.78
C PHE A 6 -3.35 -12.59 -10.39
N GLU A 7 -3.52 -11.30 -10.14
CA GLU A 7 -3.24 -10.66 -8.87
C GLU A 7 -4.47 -9.83 -8.45
N VAL A 8 -4.79 -9.85 -7.15
CA VAL A 8 -5.87 -9.05 -6.60
C VAL A 8 -5.39 -7.62 -6.43
N HIS A 9 -6.22 -6.67 -6.84
CA HIS A 9 -5.94 -5.25 -6.77
C HIS A 9 -7.17 -4.49 -6.28
N HIS A 10 -7.00 -3.42 -5.51
CA HIS A 10 -8.12 -2.59 -5.05
C HIS A 10 -8.19 -1.32 -5.88
N ARG A 11 -9.33 -1.05 -6.53
CA ARG A 11 -9.54 0.20 -7.27
C ARG A 11 -9.58 1.42 -6.36
N VAL A 12 -10.08 1.24 -5.14
CA VAL A 12 -10.01 2.22 -4.06
C VAL A 12 -8.83 1.84 -3.16
N PRO A 13 -7.77 2.65 -3.07
CA PRO A 13 -6.53 2.22 -2.47
C PRO A 13 -6.64 2.16 -0.94
N ARG A 14 -6.11 1.09 -0.32
CA ARG A 14 -6.10 0.90 1.14
C ARG A 14 -5.40 2.04 1.91
N CYS A 15 -4.53 2.81 1.25
CA CYS A 15 -3.88 3.96 1.89
C CYS A 15 -4.84 5.10 2.23
N LEU A 16 -6.04 5.16 1.64
CA LEU A 16 -7.08 6.12 2.02
C LEU A 16 -7.47 6.02 3.49
N LEU A 17 -7.47 4.82 4.08
CA LEU A 17 -7.71 4.66 5.52
C LEU A 17 -6.67 5.43 6.34
N GLY A 18 -5.42 5.48 5.88
CA GLY A 18 -4.37 6.23 6.56
C GLY A 18 -4.57 7.76 6.49
N PHE A 19 -5.16 8.26 5.41
CA PHE A 19 -5.54 9.67 5.28
C PHE A 19 -6.74 9.99 6.18
N PHE A 20 -7.78 9.15 6.13
CA PHE A 20 -8.95 9.26 7.00
C PHE A 20 -8.56 9.26 8.48
N ASP A 21 -7.81 8.24 8.91
CA ASP A 21 -7.41 8.08 10.31
C ASP A 21 -6.53 9.26 10.76
N ARG A 22 -5.64 9.76 9.89
CA ARG A 22 -4.84 10.96 10.20
C ARG A 22 -5.73 12.20 10.37
N ALA A 23 -6.67 12.45 9.47
CA ALA A 23 -7.57 13.59 9.53
C ALA A 23 -8.46 13.52 10.78
N ALA A 24 -9.06 12.35 11.06
CA ALA A 24 -9.92 12.11 12.20
C ALA A 24 -9.20 12.26 13.55
N LEU A 25 -7.93 11.88 13.63
CA LEU A 25 -7.10 12.05 14.83
C LEU A 25 -6.54 13.48 14.98
N SER A 26 -6.67 14.31 13.95
CA SER A 26 -6.14 15.67 13.96
C SER A 26 -7.19 16.65 14.48
N GLY A 27 -6.84 17.44 15.50
CA GLY A 27 -7.69 18.55 15.96
C GLY A 27 -7.80 19.68 14.92
N LEU A 28 -8.64 20.69 15.18
CA LEU A 28 -8.93 21.77 14.22
C LEU A 28 -7.83 22.86 14.09
N GLY A 29 -6.59 22.55 14.46
CA GLY A 29 -5.44 23.44 14.23
C GLY A 29 -4.98 23.41 12.77
N GLY A 30 -4.06 24.31 12.39
CA GLY A 30 -3.60 24.41 11.00
C GLY A 30 -3.09 23.09 10.39
N ALA A 31 -2.37 22.27 11.17
CA ALA A 31 -1.92 20.95 10.73
C ALA A 31 -3.07 19.95 10.54
N GLY A 32 -4.13 20.06 11.34
CA GLY A 32 -5.29 19.19 11.20
C GLY A 32 -6.22 19.61 10.07
N LEU A 33 -6.39 20.91 9.83
CA LEU A 33 -7.06 21.40 8.62
C LEU A 33 -6.35 20.92 7.35
N GLN A 34 -5.01 20.95 7.34
CA GLN A 34 -4.23 20.39 6.23
C GLN A 34 -4.48 18.88 6.06
N ALA A 35 -4.53 18.11 7.15
CA ALA A 35 -4.84 16.68 7.08
C ALA A 35 -6.26 16.41 6.56
N TRP A 36 -7.23 17.25 6.91
CA TRP A 36 -8.59 17.19 6.37
C TRP A 36 -8.62 17.49 4.86
N PHE A 37 -7.91 18.52 4.38
CA PHE A 37 -7.83 18.79 2.95
C PHE A 37 -7.12 17.68 2.17
N GLU A 38 -6.04 17.10 2.73
CA GLU A 38 -5.37 15.94 2.15
C GLU A 38 -6.31 14.73 2.03
N TRP A 39 -7.14 14.50 3.05
CA TRP A 39 -8.17 13.47 3.02
C TRP A 39 -9.22 13.73 1.93
N GLU A 40 -9.82 14.93 1.90
CA GLU A 40 -10.87 15.29 0.94
C GLU A 40 -10.36 15.21 -0.51
N GLU A 41 -9.16 15.71 -0.78
CA GLU A 41 -8.56 15.68 -2.12
C GLU A 41 -8.36 14.23 -2.60
N GLU A 42 -7.81 13.36 -1.75
CA GLU A 42 -7.59 11.95 -2.11
C GLU A 42 -8.91 11.18 -2.21
N ALA A 43 -9.90 11.46 -1.35
CA ALA A 43 -11.23 10.85 -1.46
C ALA A 43 -11.89 11.18 -2.80
N LEU A 44 -11.92 12.47 -3.18
CA LEU A 44 -12.48 12.94 -4.45
C LEU A 44 -11.75 12.36 -5.65
N ARG A 45 -10.42 12.23 -5.59
CA ARG A 45 -9.61 11.61 -6.65
C ARG A 45 -10.05 10.17 -6.94
N TYR A 46 -10.57 9.45 -5.95
CA TYR A 46 -11.07 8.08 -6.09
C TYR A 46 -12.58 7.96 -6.20
N GLY A 47 -13.29 9.08 -6.35
CA GLY A 47 -14.75 9.09 -6.37
C GLY A 47 -15.37 8.59 -5.07
N VAL A 48 -14.64 8.69 -3.95
CA VAL A 48 -15.12 8.37 -2.61
C VAL A 48 -15.74 9.63 -2.04
N ASP A 49 -16.94 9.51 -1.45
CA ASP A 49 -17.57 10.60 -0.70
C ASP A 49 -16.69 10.95 0.52
N PRO A 50 -16.19 12.20 0.66
CA PRO A 50 -15.40 12.58 1.83
C PRO A 50 -16.14 12.46 3.16
N GLY A 51 -17.48 12.47 3.14
CA GLY A 51 -18.35 12.26 4.30
C GLY A 51 -18.62 10.80 4.66
N ILE A 52 -18.00 9.85 3.95
CA ILE A 52 -18.15 8.41 4.22
C ILE A 52 -17.73 8.07 5.65
N SER A 53 -18.45 7.13 6.29
CA SER A 53 -18.01 6.60 7.59
C SER A 53 -16.74 5.76 7.44
N ARG A 54 -16.01 5.58 8.54
CA ARG A 54 -14.80 4.75 8.52
C ARG A 54 -15.13 3.30 8.13
N GLU A 55 -16.22 2.77 8.68
CA GLU A 55 -16.70 1.42 8.43
C GLU A 55 -17.09 1.22 6.96
N ASP A 56 -17.83 2.18 6.39
CA ASP A 56 -18.22 2.14 4.98
C ASP A 56 -17.01 2.31 4.05
N LEU A 57 -16.01 3.11 4.44
CA LEU A 57 -14.75 3.23 3.71
C LEU A 57 -14.01 1.90 3.66
N VAL A 58 -13.94 1.16 4.78
CA VAL A 58 -13.37 -0.19 4.81
C VAL A 58 -14.15 -1.12 3.87
N GLY A 59 -15.48 -1.11 3.95
CA GLY A 59 -16.33 -1.93 3.08
C GLY A 59 -16.16 -1.60 1.59
N LEU A 60 -16.07 -0.31 1.25
CA LEU A 60 -15.84 0.16 -0.11
C LEU A 60 -14.47 -0.30 -0.63
N ILE A 61 -13.42 -0.17 0.18
CA ILE A 61 -12.09 -0.63 -0.18
C ILE A 61 -12.08 -2.14 -0.44
N ASP A 62 -12.64 -2.94 0.47
CA ASP A 62 -12.63 -4.40 0.34
C ASP A 62 -13.47 -4.86 -0.86
N SER A 63 -14.62 -4.25 -1.12
CA SER A 63 -15.46 -4.52 -2.30
C SER A 63 -14.86 -4.03 -3.62
N SER A 64 -13.93 -3.07 -3.58
CA SER A 64 -13.22 -2.58 -4.78
C SER A 64 -12.14 -3.54 -5.30
N ALA A 65 -12.00 -4.71 -4.67
CA ALA A 65 -11.06 -5.74 -5.08
C ALA A 65 -11.43 -6.32 -6.45
N VAL A 66 -10.50 -6.24 -7.40
CA VAL A 66 -10.60 -6.78 -8.75
C VAL A 66 -9.41 -7.67 -9.06
N THR A 67 -9.66 -8.67 -9.88
CA THR A 67 -8.62 -9.61 -10.34
C THR A 67 -8.07 -9.11 -11.67
N VAL A 68 -6.77 -8.79 -11.71
CA VAL A 68 -6.08 -8.27 -12.90
C VAL A 68 -4.93 -9.18 -13.31
N PRO A 69 -4.61 -9.30 -14.62
CA PRO A 69 -3.41 -10.01 -15.06
C PRO A 69 -2.14 -9.42 -14.43
N ALA A 70 -1.22 -10.27 -13.98
CA ALA A 70 0.01 -9.83 -13.31
C ALA A 70 0.89 -8.92 -14.20
N SER A 71 0.82 -9.07 -15.53
CA SER A 71 1.49 -8.19 -16.49
C SER A 71 0.92 -6.77 -16.47
N GLU A 72 -0.41 -6.64 -16.46
CA GLU A 72 -1.09 -5.35 -16.38
C GLU A 72 -0.88 -4.69 -15.02
N HIS A 73 -0.98 -5.45 -13.93
CA HIS A 73 -0.68 -4.96 -12.59
C HIS A 73 0.75 -4.43 -12.50
N ARG A 74 1.74 -5.15 -13.05
CA ARG A 74 3.13 -4.70 -13.09
C ARG A 74 3.31 -3.45 -13.94
N ALA A 75 2.67 -3.37 -15.10
CA ALA A 75 2.72 -2.20 -15.97
C ALA A 75 2.18 -0.94 -15.25
N GLY A 76 1.08 -1.09 -14.49
CA GLY A 76 0.50 -0.03 -13.67
C GLY A 76 1.50 0.53 -12.65
N HIS A 77 2.31 -0.31 -12.00
CA HIS A 77 3.36 0.16 -11.06
C HIS A 77 4.53 0.88 -11.73
N THR A 78 4.75 0.69 -13.03
CA THR A 78 5.86 1.30 -13.78
C THR A 78 5.48 2.59 -14.50
N GLN A 79 4.20 2.80 -14.80
CA GLN A 79 3.73 4.04 -15.40
C GLN A 79 3.62 5.13 -14.32
N ALA A 80 4.00 6.37 -14.67
CA ALA A 80 3.76 7.52 -13.80
C ALA A 80 2.24 7.70 -13.65
N GLY A 81 1.72 7.37 -12.47
CA GLY A 81 0.29 7.35 -12.18
C GLY A 81 0.03 6.95 -10.74
N ASP A 82 -1.25 6.84 -10.38
CA ASP A 82 -1.71 6.60 -9.01
C ASP A 82 -1.14 5.33 -8.39
N PHE A 83 -0.95 4.27 -9.18
CA PHE A 83 -0.33 3.02 -8.76
C PHE A 83 1.10 3.20 -8.24
N ALA A 84 1.91 4.01 -8.92
CA ALA A 84 3.26 4.34 -8.47
C ALA A 84 3.24 5.22 -7.21
N ARG A 85 2.28 6.16 -7.12
CA ARG A 85 2.10 7.02 -5.93
C ARG A 85 1.72 6.18 -4.70
N TRP A 86 0.77 5.25 -4.83
CA TRP A 86 0.38 4.35 -3.73
C TRP A 86 1.46 3.36 -3.36
N GLY A 87 2.12 2.75 -4.36
CA GLY A 87 3.23 1.84 -4.15
C GLY A 87 4.34 2.50 -3.34
N ARG A 88 4.62 3.79 -3.61
CA ARG A 88 5.53 4.61 -2.83
C ARG A 88 5.03 4.86 -1.41
N GLN A 89 3.77 5.28 -1.22
CA GLN A 89 3.23 5.58 0.12
C GLN A 89 3.17 4.34 1.02
N GLY A 90 2.62 3.22 0.54
CA GLY A 90 2.63 1.96 1.29
C GLY A 90 4.05 1.42 1.51
N GLY A 91 4.94 1.66 0.54
CA GLY A 91 6.35 1.32 0.67
C GLY A 91 7.05 2.11 1.77
N LEU A 92 6.80 3.42 1.87
CA LEU A 92 7.36 4.28 2.92
C LEU A 92 6.89 3.87 4.31
N ALA A 93 5.61 3.52 4.48
CA ALA A 93 5.10 3.01 5.75
C ALA A 93 5.79 1.68 6.15
N THR A 94 5.94 0.76 5.19
CA THR A 94 6.65 -0.51 5.42
C THR A 94 8.14 -0.25 5.76
N LEU A 95 8.78 0.70 5.07
CA LEU A 95 10.16 1.08 5.32
C LEU A 95 10.34 1.68 6.72
N ALA A 96 9.41 2.52 7.18
CA ALA A 96 9.45 3.11 8.52
C ALA A 96 9.31 2.05 9.62
N LEU A 97 8.45 1.05 9.42
CA LEU A 97 8.20 -0.02 10.40
C LEU A 97 9.36 -1.02 10.51
N TYR A 98 9.95 -1.42 9.38
CA TYR A 98 10.89 -2.54 9.35
C TYR A 98 12.34 -2.15 8.99
N GLY A 99 12.58 -0.91 8.57
CA GLY A 99 13.90 -0.45 8.12
C GLY A 99 14.30 -0.98 6.74
N ARG A 100 15.46 -0.50 6.24
CA ARG A 100 15.90 -0.69 4.84
C ARG A 100 16.16 -2.14 4.47
N GLY A 101 16.76 -2.93 5.35
CA GLY A 101 17.11 -4.33 5.08
C GLY A 101 15.86 -5.19 4.85
N TRP A 102 14.88 -5.08 5.75
CA TRP A 102 13.59 -5.76 5.64
C TRP A 102 12.80 -5.28 4.43
N PHE A 103 12.74 -3.96 4.22
CA PHE A 103 12.04 -3.39 3.08
C PHE A 103 12.56 -3.94 1.74
N ALA A 104 13.88 -4.06 1.59
CA ALA A 104 14.49 -4.62 0.39
C ALA A 104 14.15 -6.10 0.18
N LEU A 105 14.12 -6.91 1.25
CA LEU A 105 13.76 -8.33 1.18
C LEU A 105 12.28 -8.52 0.83
N LEU A 106 11.37 -7.75 1.46
CA LEU A 106 9.95 -7.75 1.14
C LEU A 106 9.71 -7.34 -0.31
N ALA A 107 10.40 -6.31 -0.81
CA ALA A 107 10.35 -5.92 -2.22
C ALA A 107 10.83 -7.04 -3.14
N ARG A 108 11.96 -7.70 -2.83
CA ARG A 108 12.45 -8.86 -3.60
C ARG A 108 11.44 -10.00 -3.61
N ARG A 109 10.80 -10.30 -2.49
CA ARG A 109 9.76 -11.34 -2.38
C ARG A 109 8.51 -10.99 -3.18
N ARG A 110 8.06 -9.73 -3.12
CA ARG A 110 6.91 -9.22 -3.90
C ARG A 110 7.14 -9.39 -5.40
N TRP A 111 8.36 -9.10 -5.85
CA TRP A 111 8.77 -9.28 -7.24
C TRP A 111 9.27 -10.69 -7.58
N LYS A 112 9.09 -11.65 -6.66
CA LYS A 112 9.48 -13.07 -6.80
C LYS A 112 10.94 -13.29 -7.18
N ARG A 113 11.83 -12.39 -6.77
CA ARG A 113 13.27 -12.57 -6.88
C ARG A 113 13.83 -13.52 -5.80
N ILE A 114 13.05 -13.76 -4.75
CA ILE A 114 13.34 -14.72 -3.69
C ILE A 114 12.07 -15.52 -3.35
N THR A 115 12.25 -16.74 -2.85
CA THR A 115 11.16 -17.61 -2.35
C THR A 115 10.70 -17.19 -0.96
N ALA A 116 9.61 -17.79 -0.47
CA ALA A 116 9.17 -17.61 0.93
C ALA A 116 10.22 -18.15 1.92
N ALA A 117 10.77 -19.35 1.66
CA ALA A 117 11.83 -19.94 2.48
C ALA A 117 13.08 -19.05 2.53
N GLN A 118 13.51 -18.49 1.39
CA GLN A 118 14.64 -17.55 1.35
C GLN A 118 14.37 -16.25 2.12
N LEU A 119 13.10 -15.81 2.19
CA LEU A 119 12.71 -14.67 2.99
C LEU A 119 12.79 -15.01 4.50
N GLU A 120 12.26 -16.17 4.90
CA GLU A 120 12.32 -16.66 6.29
C GLU A 120 13.76 -16.85 6.77
N GLU A 121 14.63 -17.43 5.95
CA GLU A 121 16.05 -17.60 6.27
C GLU A 121 16.75 -16.23 6.44
N ALA A 122 16.44 -15.27 5.57
CA ALA A 122 16.97 -13.92 5.69
C ALA A 122 16.45 -13.21 6.97
N PHE A 123 15.20 -13.47 7.37
CA PHE A 123 14.64 -12.98 8.63
C PHE A 123 15.37 -13.58 9.84
N ALA A 124 15.58 -14.89 9.85
CA ALA A 124 16.34 -15.57 10.91
C ALA A 124 17.78 -15.03 11.02
N THR A 125 18.41 -14.71 9.89
CA THR A 125 19.76 -14.13 9.84
C THR A 125 19.81 -12.72 10.42
N ILE A 126 18.86 -11.85 10.04
CA ILE A 126 18.79 -10.47 10.57
C ILE A 126 18.47 -10.47 12.06
N ALA A 127 17.53 -11.32 12.51
CA ALA A 127 17.15 -11.42 13.92
C ALA A 127 18.30 -11.95 14.81
N SER A 128 19.18 -12.79 14.26
CA SER A 128 20.34 -13.34 14.99
C SER A 128 21.58 -12.44 14.96
N GLY A 129 21.52 -11.28 14.30
CA GLY A 129 22.64 -10.32 14.24
C GLY A 129 23.88 -10.84 13.51
N ARG A 130 23.78 -11.94 12.77
CA ARG A 130 24.91 -12.51 12.02
C ARG A 130 25.11 -11.71 10.73
N PRO A 131 26.31 -11.17 10.47
CA PRO A 131 26.63 -10.67 9.14
C PRO A 131 26.67 -11.86 8.17
N ARG A 132 26.22 -11.60 6.94
CA ARG A 132 26.40 -12.52 5.81
C ARG A 132 27.86 -12.71 5.48
#